data_AF-A0A7S4N0Z3-F1
#
_entry.id   AF-A0A7S4N0Z3-F1
#
_cell.length_a   1.000
_cell.length_b   1.000
_cell.length_c   1.000
_cell.angle_alpha   90.00
_cell.angle_beta   90.00
_cell.angle_gamma   90.00
#
_symmetry.space_group_name_H-M   'P 1'
#
loop_
_entity.id
_entity.type
_entity.pdbx_description
1 polymer ?
#
loop_
_entity_poly.entity_id
_entity_poly.type
_entity_poly.pdbx_seq_one_letter_code
_entity_poly.pdbx_strand_id
1 'polypeptide(L)'
;MDGDEKRRRDDDDTTDKATTCKLQRSSLDCLARVASCKTVCRAAEALALHDTVASLVHRPLTDEVVLAFAEYVALRPRWPGAHELHPLEATHGRVAIIDFTAQAPRDQSQGDALAGATGYGRDLPPRNSANVASARAAIEVVLSVLPAQLAKVAALDASELLASLRRHTGRRQFILRLELNLGDTCQKWHRDLNISRAIVTYCGPGTLVAHEEGVSREDGGAVVAVDACHVVQADAGDVLIMKGGLWEGAEGRGAAHRAPAIGPMPSCTTHRLMLKIDVSEDF
;
A
#
# COMPACT_ATOMS: atom_id res chain seq x y z
N MET A 1 33.53 -59.93 41.01
CA MET A 1 34.75 -59.18 40.64
C MET A 1 34.45 -58.56 39.30
N ASP A 2 34.37 -57.23 39.33
CA ASP A 2 34.48 -56.25 38.23
C ASP A 2 33.53 -56.40 37.03
N GLY A 3 32.86 -55.38 36.53
CA GLY A 3 32.92 -53.94 36.78
C GLY A 3 32.26 -53.21 35.59
N ASP A 4 31.66 -52.06 35.89
CA ASP A 4 31.41 -50.84 35.09
C ASP A 4 31.30 -50.91 33.55
N GLU A 5 30.17 -50.49 32.96
CA GLU A 5 29.74 -49.11 32.67
C GLU A 5 30.35 -48.45 31.41
N LYS A 6 29.45 -48.26 30.42
CA LYS A 6 29.18 -47.00 29.66
C LYS A 6 30.07 -46.50 28.50
N ARG A 7 29.30 -46.04 27.48
CA ARG A 7 29.49 -44.94 26.49
C ARG A 7 30.37 -45.25 25.27
N ARG A 8 29.78 -45.32 24.07
CA ARG A 8 29.42 -44.23 23.12
C ARG A 8 30.62 -43.39 22.64
N ARG A 9 30.97 -43.58 21.35
CA ARG A 9 31.57 -42.65 20.36
C ARG A 9 31.06 -43.14 18.99
N ASP A 10 30.25 -42.40 18.25
CA ASP A 10 30.56 -41.23 17.41
C ASP A 10 31.36 -41.61 16.15
N ASP A 11 30.66 -41.64 15.01
CA ASP A 11 31.14 -41.45 13.62
C ASP A 11 29.88 -40.98 12.86
N ASP A 12 29.68 -39.67 12.72
CA ASP A 12 30.15 -38.83 11.61
C ASP A 12 29.64 -39.32 10.25
N ASP A 13 28.47 -38.80 9.84
CA ASP A 13 28.21 -38.64 8.41
C ASP A 13 27.49 -37.31 8.17
N THR A 14 28.15 -36.52 7.36
CA THR A 14 27.97 -35.11 7.11
C THR A 14 26.98 -34.94 5.94
N THR A 15 25.75 -34.55 6.23
CA THR A 15 24.80 -34.12 5.20
C THR A 15 24.48 -32.64 5.34
N ASP A 16 25.32 -31.89 4.61
CA ASP A 16 25.08 -30.62 3.93
C ASP A 16 23.71 -29.94 4.21
N LYS A 17 23.65 -29.19 5.32
CA LYS A 17 22.55 -28.25 5.55
C LYS A 17 22.84 -26.98 4.77
N ALA A 18 22.21 -26.90 3.59
CA ALA A 18 22.00 -25.67 2.84
C ALA A 18 21.73 -24.51 3.80
N THR A 19 22.70 -23.59 3.85
CA THR A 19 22.65 -22.37 4.66
C THR A 19 21.59 -21.47 4.05
N THR A 20 20.34 -21.64 4.50
CA THR A 20 19.31 -20.62 4.34
C THR A 20 19.73 -19.45 5.22
N CYS A 21 20.10 -18.34 4.57
CA CYS A 21 20.30 -17.04 5.18
C CYS A 21 18.99 -16.65 5.90
N LYS A 22 18.86 -17.04 7.17
CA LYS A 22 17.92 -16.43 8.10
C LYS A 22 18.48 -15.04 8.40
N LEU A 23 18.11 -14.06 7.58
CA LEU A 23 18.07 -12.68 8.03
C LEU A 23 17.36 -12.70 9.39
N GLN A 24 18.07 -12.36 10.47
CA GLN A 24 17.44 -12.12 11.76
C GLN A 24 16.37 -11.05 11.52
N ARG A 25 15.11 -11.47 11.55
CA ARG A 25 13.95 -10.61 11.30
C ARG A 25 13.81 -9.69 12.51
N SER A 26 14.42 -8.51 12.42
CA SER A 26 14.38 -7.50 13.48
C SER A 26 12.97 -6.92 13.59
N SER A 27 12.48 -6.83 14.83
CA SER A 27 11.25 -6.11 15.17
C SER A 27 11.32 -4.66 14.68
N LEU A 28 10.19 -4.07 14.30
CA LEU A 28 10.11 -2.64 13.94
C LEU A 28 10.64 -1.79 15.11
N ASP A 29 11.56 -0.88 14.85
CA ASP A 29 12.16 -0.03 15.89
C ASP A 29 11.10 0.88 16.52
N CYS A 30 11.15 1.10 17.83
CA CYS A 30 10.29 2.09 18.51
C CYS A 30 10.62 3.53 18.09
N LEU A 31 11.77 3.75 17.46
CA LEU A 31 12.18 5.02 16.86
C LEU A 31 12.04 5.03 15.33
N ALA A 32 11.31 4.08 14.75
CA ALA A 32 11.13 4.00 13.31
C ALA A 32 10.52 5.29 12.73
N ARG A 33 11.02 5.72 11.57
CA ARG A 33 10.72 7.03 11.00
C ARG A 33 9.93 6.92 9.70
N VAL A 34 9.30 8.02 9.32
CA VAL A 34 8.88 8.28 7.94
C VAL A 34 10.12 8.68 7.14
N ALA A 35 10.58 7.81 6.25
CA ALA A 35 11.78 8.02 5.44
C ALA A 35 11.47 8.83 4.17
N SER A 36 12.20 9.91 3.90
CA SER A 36 12.12 10.60 2.61
C SER A 36 12.94 9.86 1.56
N CYS A 37 12.33 9.58 0.41
CA CYS A 37 12.92 8.78 -0.67
C CYS A 37 12.85 9.54 -2.00
N LYS A 38 13.86 9.32 -2.87
CA LYS A 38 13.92 9.97 -4.19
C LYS A 38 13.06 9.30 -5.25
N THR A 39 12.73 8.01 -5.08
CA THR A 39 11.97 7.23 -6.06
C THR A 39 11.02 6.27 -5.36
N VAL A 40 9.95 5.86 -6.05
CA VAL A 40 8.98 4.89 -5.53
C VAL A 40 9.63 3.53 -5.24
N CYS A 41 10.57 3.10 -6.09
CA CYS A 41 11.32 1.87 -5.86
C CYS A 41 12.13 1.92 -4.55
N ARG A 42 12.83 3.03 -4.28
CA ARG A 42 13.56 3.21 -3.01
C ARG A 42 12.62 3.33 -1.81
N ALA A 43 11.47 3.96 -1.98
CA ALA A 43 10.45 4.03 -0.94
C ALA A 43 9.90 2.64 -0.57
N ALA A 44 9.64 1.79 -1.56
CA ALA A 44 9.19 0.42 -1.32
C ALA A 44 10.30 -0.46 -0.70
N GLU A 45 11.55 -0.29 -1.15
CA GLU A 45 12.72 -0.95 -0.55
C GLU A 45 12.91 -0.58 0.92
N ALA A 46 12.74 0.70 1.26
CA ALA A 46 12.93 1.20 2.62
C ALA A 46 12.00 0.54 3.64
N LEU A 47 10.85 -0.01 3.24
CA LEU A 47 9.99 -0.75 4.16
C LEU A 47 10.68 -2.00 4.74
N ALA A 48 11.69 -2.57 4.07
CA ALA A 48 12.45 -3.68 4.63
C ALA A 48 13.32 -3.27 5.83
N LEU A 49 13.60 -1.98 6.01
CA LEU A 49 14.41 -1.47 7.11
C LEU A 49 13.60 -1.44 8.41
N HIS A 50 14.23 -1.80 9.54
CA HIS A 50 13.56 -1.83 10.85
C HIS A 50 13.30 -0.42 11.40
N ASP A 51 14.09 0.57 11.00
CA ASP A 51 13.99 1.96 11.42
C ASP A 51 13.05 2.80 10.52
N THR A 52 12.31 2.15 9.62
CA THR A 52 11.39 2.80 8.70
C THR A 52 9.98 2.26 8.92
N VAL A 53 9.04 3.12 9.32
CA VAL A 53 7.62 2.74 9.48
C VAL A 53 6.80 3.08 8.23
N ALA A 54 7.21 4.12 7.52
CA ALA A 54 6.65 4.58 6.26
C ALA A 54 7.74 5.26 5.43
N SER A 55 7.49 5.45 4.15
CA SER A 55 8.34 6.19 3.24
C SER A 55 7.53 7.15 2.38
N LEU A 56 8.10 8.31 2.10
CA LEU A 56 7.47 9.40 1.36
C LEU A 56 8.37 9.80 0.18
N VAL A 57 7.80 9.85 -1.02
CA VAL A 57 8.44 10.41 -2.20
C VAL A 57 7.76 11.73 -2.53
N HIS A 58 8.51 12.81 -2.42
CA HIS A 58 8.03 14.12 -2.86
C HIS A 58 8.02 14.18 -4.38
N ARG A 59 6.83 14.31 -4.97
CA ARG A 59 6.66 14.30 -6.42
C ARG A 59 5.48 15.20 -6.79
N PRO A 60 5.68 16.53 -6.72
CA PRO A 60 4.61 17.48 -6.99
C PRO A 60 4.08 17.28 -8.41
N LEU A 61 2.76 17.34 -8.55
CA LEU A 61 2.11 17.43 -9.84
C LEU A 61 2.36 18.82 -10.44
N THR A 62 2.35 18.92 -11.77
CA THR A 62 2.36 20.25 -12.41
C THR A 62 1.08 21.00 -12.10
N ASP A 63 1.13 22.34 -12.06
CA ASP A 63 -0.05 23.17 -11.77
C ASP A 63 -1.23 22.86 -12.69
N GLU A 64 -0.96 22.58 -13.97
CA GLU A 64 -1.97 22.16 -14.95
C GLU A 64 -2.68 20.86 -14.53
N VAL A 65 -1.92 19.86 -14.07
CA VAL A 65 -2.47 18.56 -13.63
C VAL A 65 -3.22 18.72 -12.31
N VAL A 66 -2.70 19.52 -11.38
CA VAL A 66 -3.38 19.86 -10.11
C VAL A 66 -4.74 20.49 -10.40
N LEU A 67 -4.76 21.51 -11.27
CA LEU A 67 -5.99 22.21 -11.64
C LEU A 67 -6.99 21.26 -12.31
N ALA A 68 -6.55 20.43 -13.25
CA ALA A 68 -7.42 19.50 -13.95
C ALA A 68 -8.04 18.45 -12.99
N PHE A 69 -7.28 17.94 -12.01
CA PHE A 69 -7.83 17.08 -10.96
C PHE A 69 -8.85 17.82 -10.07
N ALA A 70 -8.54 19.06 -9.68
CA ALA A 70 -9.43 19.87 -8.86
C ALA A 70 -10.75 20.18 -9.59
N GLU A 71 -10.69 20.55 -10.86
CA GLU A 71 -11.87 20.79 -11.71
C GLU A 71 -12.71 19.52 -11.86
N TYR A 72 -12.09 18.39 -12.17
CA TYR A 72 -12.79 17.11 -12.27
C TYR A 72 -13.53 16.75 -10.98
N VAL A 73 -12.88 16.93 -9.81
CA VAL A 73 -13.49 16.66 -8.51
C VAL A 73 -14.60 17.66 -8.17
N ALA A 74 -14.45 18.94 -8.54
CA ALA A 74 -15.44 19.98 -8.32
C ALA A 74 -16.77 19.72 -9.05
N LEU A 75 -16.73 18.98 -10.18
CA LEU A 75 -17.93 18.53 -10.90
C LEU A 75 -18.78 17.51 -10.12
N ARG A 76 -18.28 16.99 -8.98
CA ARG A 76 -18.93 15.93 -8.18
C ARG A 76 -19.35 14.74 -9.06
N PRO A 77 -18.39 14.11 -9.75
CA PRO A 77 -18.68 13.09 -10.75
C PRO A 77 -19.41 11.92 -10.08
N ARG A 78 -20.47 11.44 -10.72
CA ARG A 78 -21.16 10.22 -10.31
C ARG A 78 -20.51 9.03 -10.98
N TRP A 79 -19.83 8.20 -10.20
CA TRP A 79 -19.20 6.99 -10.73
C TRP A 79 -20.24 5.87 -10.92
N PRO A 80 -20.06 4.97 -11.90
CA PRO A 80 -20.91 3.80 -12.04
C PRO A 80 -21.02 3.01 -10.73
N GLY A 81 -22.24 2.60 -10.35
CA GLY A 81 -22.53 1.93 -9.08
C GLY A 81 -22.63 2.84 -7.85
N ALA A 82 -22.31 4.14 -7.95
CA ALA A 82 -22.43 5.08 -6.83
C ALA A 82 -23.87 5.28 -6.33
N HIS A 83 -24.86 5.02 -7.17
CA HIS A 83 -26.29 5.13 -6.81
C HIS A 83 -26.77 4.00 -5.89
N GLU A 84 -26.00 2.92 -5.77
CA GLU A 84 -26.27 1.79 -4.86
C GLU A 84 -25.74 2.08 -3.44
N LEU A 85 -24.91 3.11 -3.29
CA LEU A 85 -24.30 3.49 -2.02
C LEU A 85 -25.27 4.31 -1.17
N HIS A 86 -25.14 4.20 0.15
CA HIS A 86 -25.99 4.94 1.07
C HIS A 86 -25.78 6.46 0.89
N PRO A 87 -26.80 7.34 0.98
CA PRO A 87 -26.63 8.78 0.79
C PRO A 87 -25.62 9.48 1.72
N LEU A 88 -25.27 8.81 2.83
CA LEU A 88 -24.24 9.25 3.79
C LEU A 88 -22.88 8.59 3.57
N GLU A 89 -22.75 7.75 2.54
CA GLU A 89 -21.50 7.10 2.20
C GLU A 89 -20.53 8.13 1.62
N ALA A 90 -19.51 8.43 2.41
CA ALA A 90 -18.55 9.48 2.11
C ALA A 90 -17.46 9.02 1.14
N THR A 91 -17.42 7.74 0.73
CA THR A 91 -16.39 7.20 -0.16
C THR A 91 -17.02 6.45 -1.33
N HIS A 92 -16.59 6.78 -2.55
CA HIS A 92 -16.91 6.04 -3.76
C HIS A 92 -15.61 5.45 -4.29
N GLY A 93 -15.60 4.17 -4.65
CA GLY A 93 -14.36 3.50 -5.05
C GLY A 93 -14.55 2.58 -6.25
N ARG A 94 -13.51 2.47 -7.08
CA ARG A 94 -13.35 1.36 -8.03
C ARG A 94 -12.16 0.52 -7.61
N VAL A 95 -12.31 -0.80 -7.72
CA VAL A 95 -11.35 -1.75 -7.18
C VAL A 95 -11.08 -2.86 -8.19
N ALA A 96 -9.81 -3.20 -8.34
CA ALA A 96 -9.38 -4.43 -9.01
C ALA A 96 -8.29 -5.12 -8.19
N ILE A 97 -8.23 -6.44 -8.29
CA ILE A 97 -7.12 -7.23 -7.79
C ILE A 97 -6.16 -7.45 -8.94
N ILE A 98 -4.88 -7.20 -8.71
CA ILE A 98 -3.78 -7.47 -9.62
C ILE A 98 -3.02 -8.69 -9.11
N ASP A 99 -2.94 -9.74 -9.92
CA ASP A 99 -2.41 -11.04 -9.55
C ASP A 99 -1.23 -11.45 -10.43
N PHE A 100 -0.09 -11.67 -9.79
CA PHE A 100 1.17 -12.10 -10.38
C PHE A 100 1.42 -13.60 -10.23
N THR A 101 0.44 -14.39 -9.76
CA THR A 101 0.60 -15.83 -9.46
C THR A 101 1.03 -16.66 -10.67
N ALA A 102 0.58 -16.30 -11.88
CA ALA A 102 0.98 -16.97 -13.11
C ALA A 102 2.45 -16.72 -13.51
N GLN A 103 3.13 -15.77 -12.87
CA GLN A 103 4.53 -15.45 -13.17
C GLN A 103 5.48 -16.32 -12.35
N ALA A 104 6.53 -16.82 -13.00
CA ALA A 104 7.60 -17.54 -12.32
C ALA A 104 8.23 -16.64 -11.23
N PRO A 105 8.63 -17.20 -10.06
CA PRO A 105 9.08 -16.40 -8.92
C PRO A 105 10.35 -15.56 -9.13
N ARG A 106 11.08 -15.69 -10.23
CA ARG A 106 12.28 -14.89 -10.50
C ARG A 106 12.50 -14.75 -12.01
N ASP A 107 12.21 -13.58 -12.54
CA ASP A 107 13.06 -12.96 -13.54
C ASP A 107 12.96 -11.44 -13.36
N GLN A 108 14.05 -10.83 -12.89
CA GLN A 108 14.19 -9.38 -12.72
C GLN A 108 14.97 -8.77 -13.90
N SER A 109 15.00 -9.42 -15.07
CA SER A 109 15.62 -8.86 -16.25
C SER A 109 14.66 -7.97 -17.04
N GLN A 110 15.24 -6.93 -17.65
CA GLN A 110 14.59 -5.81 -18.33
C GLN A 110 13.38 -6.22 -19.18
N GLY A 111 12.19 -5.83 -18.73
CA GLY A 111 10.94 -6.07 -19.42
C GLY A 111 9.82 -5.25 -18.79
N ASP A 112 8.64 -5.34 -19.38
CA ASP A 112 7.44 -4.75 -18.82
C ASP A 112 7.11 -5.39 -17.45
N ALA A 113 7.21 -4.59 -16.38
CA ALA A 113 7.07 -5.06 -14.99
C ALA A 113 5.68 -5.65 -14.65
N LEU A 114 4.66 -5.36 -15.46
CA LEU A 114 3.30 -5.91 -15.33
C LEU A 114 3.00 -7.03 -16.32
N ALA A 115 3.94 -7.37 -17.22
CA ALA A 115 3.74 -8.39 -18.23
C ALA A 115 3.40 -9.74 -17.60
N GLY A 116 2.32 -10.38 -18.05
CA GLY A 116 1.86 -11.67 -17.53
C GLY A 116 1.10 -11.59 -16.20
N ALA A 117 0.92 -10.41 -15.61
CA ALA A 117 0.01 -10.24 -14.47
C ALA A 117 -1.42 -10.12 -14.99
N THR A 118 -2.35 -10.74 -14.26
CA THR A 118 -3.77 -10.68 -14.56
C THR A 118 -4.46 -9.70 -13.62
N GLY A 119 -5.63 -9.22 -14.03
CA GLY A 119 -6.48 -8.40 -13.18
C GLY A 119 -7.92 -8.89 -13.21
N TYR A 120 -8.58 -8.82 -12.06
CA TYR A 120 -9.97 -9.22 -11.90
C TYR A 120 -10.67 -8.38 -10.83
N GLY A 121 -12.00 -8.30 -10.90
CA GLY A 121 -12.80 -7.45 -10.05
C GLY A 121 -14.15 -7.13 -10.68
N ARG A 122 -14.81 -6.10 -10.16
CA ARG A 122 -16.03 -5.58 -10.78
C ARG A 122 -15.71 -5.07 -12.18
N ASP A 123 -16.57 -5.36 -13.15
CA ASP A 123 -16.42 -4.98 -14.57
C ASP A 123 -15.19 -5.61 -15.27
N LEU A 124 -14.61 -6.66 -14.70
CA LEU A 124 -13.51 -7.43 -15.29
C LEU A 124 -13.88 -8.92 -15.36
N PRO A 125 -13.28 -9.68 -16.30
CA PRO A 125 -13.44 -11.13 -16.35
C PRO A 125 -13.01 -11.80 -15.02
N PRO A 126 -13.68 -12.90 -14.63
CA PRO A 126 -13.27 -13.66 -13.44
C PRO A 126 -11.85 -14.21 -13.55
N ARG A 127 -11.18 -14.37 -12.39
CA ARG A 127 -9.79 -14.85 -12.25
C ARG A 127 -9.49 -16.12 -13.06
N ASN A 128 -10.42 -17.07 -13.09
CA ASN A 128 -10.23 -18.38 -13.73
C ASN A 128 -10.98 -18.50 -15.07
N SER A 129 -11.35 -17.38 -15.69
CA SER A 129 -12.01 -17.38 -17.00
C SER A 129 -10.99 -17.64 -18.12
N ALA A 130 -11.46 -18.17 -19.26
CA ALA A 130 -10.60 -18.37 -20.44
C ALA A 130 -10.03 -17.04 -20.99
N ASN A 131 -10.70 -15.92 -20.70
CA ASN A 131 -10.37 -14.59 -21.18
C ASN A 131 -10.02 -13.67 -19.99
N VAL A 132 -8.95 -14.01 -19.25
CA VAL A 132 -8.45 -13.15 -18.17
C VAL A 132 -8.04 -11.77 -18.69
N ALA A 133 -8.35 -10.71 -17.94
CA ALA A 133 -7.83 -9.39 -18.24
C ALA A 133 -6.37 -9.28 -17.80
N SER A 134 -5.58 -8.51 -18.54
CA SER A 134 -4.23 -8.13 -18.11
C SER A 134 -4.28 -7.14 -16.95
N ALA A 135 -3.18 -7.02 -16.20
CA ALA A 135 -3.07 -6.00 -15.15
C ALA A 135 -3.27 -4.57 -15.70
N ARG A 136 -2.82 -4.28 -16.93
CA ARG A 136 -3.07 -2.98 -17.58
C ARG A 136 -4.54 -2.75 -17.87
N ALA A 137 -5.23 -3.73 -18.44
CA ALA A 137 -6.66 -3.62 -18.71
C ALA A 137 -7.44 -3.40 -17.39
N ALA A 138 -7.01 -4.03 -16.29
CA ALA A 138 -7.59 -3.79 -14.98
C ALA A 138 -7.32 -2.38 -14.43
N ILE A 139 -6.10 -1.85 -14.60
CA ILE A 139 -5.78 -0.45 -14.27
C ILE A 139 -6.66 0.50 -15.09
N GLU A 140 -6.78 0.27 -16.41
CA GLU A 140 -7.62 1.08 -17.31
C GLU A 140 -9.09 1.05 -16.88
N VAL A 141 -9.63 -0.11 -16.51
CA VAL A 141 -11.01 -0.23 -15.99
C VAL A 141 -11.15 0.55 -14.69
N VAL A 142 -10.26 0.40 -13.71
CA VAL A 142 -10.34 1.15 -12.44
C VAL A 142 -10.32 2.66 -12.68
N LEU A 143 -9.50 3.11 -13.62
CA LEU A 143 -9.29 4.54 -13.93
C LEU A 143 -10.26 5.10 -14.97
N SER A 144 -11.15 4.29 -15.56
CA SER A 144 -12.03 4.70 -16.67
C SER A 144 -13.05 5.79 -16.31
N VAL A 145 -13.17 6.12 -15.03
CA VAL A 145 -14.00 7.24 -14.54
C VAL A 145 -13.30 8.59 -14.66
N LEU A 146 -11.97 8.59 -14.82
CA LEU A 146 -11.18 9.80 -14.98
C LEU A 146 -11.13 10.22 -16.47
N PRO A 147 -11.04 11.53 -16.76
CA PRO A 147 -10.62 12.03 -18.07
C PRO A 147 -9.31 11.38 -18.52
N ALA A 148 -9.15 11.13 -19.82
CA ALA A 148 -8.04 10.36 -20.37
C ALA A 148 -6.64 10.86 -19.94
N GLN A 149 -6.47 12.18 -19.84
CA GLN A 149 -5.21 12.80 -19.40
C GLN A 149 -4.91 12.48 -17.93
N LEU A 150 -5.92 12.57 -17.06
CA LEU A 150 -5.80 12.26 -15.63
C LEU A 150 -5.63 10.76 -15.38
N ALA A 151 -6.36 9.93 -16.14
CA ALA A 151 -6.20 8.48 -16.13
C ALA A 151 -4.78 8.06 -16.47
N LYS A 152 -4.14 8.72 -17.45
CA LYS A 152 -2.75 8.45 -17.82
C LYS A 152 -1.77 8.73 -16.68
N VAL A 153 -1.93 9.85 -15.96
CA VAL A 153 -1.11 10.16 -14.77
C VAL A 153 -1.28 9.06 -13.72
N ALA A 154 -2.52 8.74 -13.36
CA ALA A 154 -2.79 7.73 -12.34
C ALA A 154 -2.35 6.31 -12.75
N ALA A 155 -2.37 5.98 -14.05
CA ALA A 155 -1.93 4.68 -14.56
C ALA A 155 -0.41 4.49 -14.46
N LEU A 156 0.37 5.57 -14.65
CA LEU A 156 1.81 5.55 -14.44
C LEU A 156 2.14 5.26 -12.98
N ASP A 157 1.44 5.92 -12.06
CA ASP A 157 1.60 5.72 -10.62
C ASP A 157 1.22 4.31 -10.19
N ALA A 158 0.07 3.82 -10.65
CA ALA A 158 -0.36 2.46 -10.39
C ALA A 158 0.69 1.44 -10.86
N SER A 159 1.23 1.63 -12.07
CA SER A 159 2.22 0.72 -12.64
C SER A 159 3.54 0.74 -11.89
N GLU A 160 4.06 1.93 -11.56
CA GLU A 160 5.31 2.09 -10.82
C GLU A 160 5.21 1.50 -9.39
N LEU A 161 4.08 1.74 -8.72
CA LEU A 161 3.80 1.23 -7.39
C LEU A 161 3.64 -0.29 -7.37
N LEU A 162 2.83 -0.86 -8.27
CA LEU A 162 2.66 -2.32 -8.36
C LEU A 162 3.99 -3.02 -8.60
N ALA A 163 4.80 -2.50 -9.53
CA ALA A 163 6.13 -3.04 -9.82
C ALA A 163 7.07 -2.95 -8.61
N SER A 164 7.09 -1.81 -7.93
CA SER A 164 7.96 -1.57 -6.78
C SER A 164 7.55 -2.38 -5.56
N LEU A 165 6.26 -2.38 -5.22
CA LEU A 165 5.71 -3.15 -4.10
C LEU A 165 5.91 -4.64 -4.31
N ARG A 166 5.63 -5.16 -5.52
CA ARG A 166 5.91 -6.57 -5.83
C ARG A 166 7.36 -6.94 -5.63
N ARG A 167 8.28 -6.12 -6.15
CA ARG A 167 9.73 -6.37 -6.05
C ARG A 167 10.19 -6.48 -4.60
N HIS A 168 9.69 -5.61 -3.72
CA HIS A 168 10.22 -5.46 -2.36
C HIS A 168 9.41 -6.19 -1.28
N THR A 169 8.13 -6.49 -1.52
CA THR A 169 7.31 -7.28 -0.59
C THR A 169 7.31 -8.77 -0.92
N GLY A 170 7.66 -9.16 -2.15
CA GLY A 170 7.57 -10.54 -2.63
C GLY A 170 6.15 -11.09 -2.74
N ARG A 171 5.13 -10.25 -2.54
CA ARG A 171 3.71 -10.62 -2.61
C ARG A 171 3.24 -10.73 -4.06
N ARG A 172 2.20 -11.53 -4.27
CA ARG A 172 1.69 -11.86 -5.61
C ARG A 172 0.37 -11.19 -5.91
N GLN A 173 -0.41 -10.84 -4.90
CA GLN A 173 -1.68 -10.17 -5.09
C GLN A 173 -1.69 -8.77 -4.46
N PHE A 174 -2.29 -7.83 -5.17
CA PHE A 174 -2.39 -6.43 -4.80
C PHE A 174 -3.81 -5.93 -5.05
N ILE A 175 -4.36 -5.16 -4.13
CA ILE A 175 -5.67 -4.54 -4.32
C ILE A 175 -5.45 -3.09 -4.77
N LEU A 176 -5.73 -2.81 -6.03
CA LEU A 176 -5.70 -1.47 -6.61
C LEU A 176 -7.05 -0.80 -6.41
N ARG A 177 -7.05 0.44 -5.89
CA ARG A 177 -8.25 1.24 -5.68
C ARG A 177 -8.07 2.66 -6.20
N LEU A 178 -9.09 3.18 -6.86
CA LEU A 178 -9.29 4.61 -7.04
C LEU A 178 -10.47 5.03 -6.17
N GLU A 179 -10.30 6.02 -5.31
CA GLU A 179 -11.33 6.46 -4.35
C GLU A 179 -11.58 7.96 -4.43
N LEU A 180 -12.85 8.35 -4.43
CA LEU A 180 -13.35 9.71 -4.29
C LEU A 180 -14.04 9.85 -2.93
N ASN A 181 -13.45 10.63 -2.04
CA ASN A 181 -14.00 10.90 -0.72
C ASN A 181 -14.71 12.25 -0.72
N LEU A 182 -16.00 12.21 -0.43
CA LEU A 182 -16.90 13.36 -0.39
C LEU A 182 -17.04 13.99 1.00
N GLY A 183 -16.45 13.40 2.02
CA GLY A 183 -16.45 13.96 3.36
C GLY A 183 -15.50 13.24 4.30
N ASP A 184 -15.66 13.53 5.58
CA ASP A 184 -14.82 12.99 6.63
C ASP A 184 -14.86 11.46 6.72
N THR A 185 -13.70 10.85 6.54
CA THR A 185 -13.47 9.39 6.62
C THR A 185 -12.13 9.15 7.28
N CYS A 186 -11.98 8.09 8.09
CA CYS A 186 -10.68 7.71 8.67
C CYS A 186 -9.97 8.86 9.44
N GLN A 187 -10.74 9.69 10.16
CA GLN A 187 -10.22 10.85 10.91
C GLN A 187 -9.40 10.47 12.14
N LYS A 188 -9.73 9.32 12.73
CA LYS A 188 -9.03 8.82 13.92
C LYS A 188 -7.66 8.29 13.49
N TRP A 189 -6.65 8.57 14.30
CA TRP A 189 -5.36 7.91 14.16
C TRP A 189 -5.55 6.40 14.32
N HIS A 190 -5.04 5.67 13.35
CA HIS A 190 -5.12 4.21 13.34
C HIS A 190 -3.93 3.65 12.56
N ARG A 191 -3.82 2.33 12.59
CA ARG A 191 -3.04 1.56 11.63
C ARG A 191 -4.01 0.72 10.81
N ASP A 192 -3.65 0.39 9.59
CA ASP A 192 -4.39 -0.61 8.83
C ASP A 192 -3.96 -2.02 9.26
N LEU A 193 -4.89 -2.98 9.20
CA LEU A 193 -4.58 -4.41 9.32
C LEU A 193 -4.33 -5.02 7.93
N ASN A 194 -3.39 -4.45 7.21
CA ASN A 194 -2.81 -4.99 5.97
C ASN A 194 -1.30 -5.23 6.18
N ILE A 195 -0.62 -5.74 5.16
CA ILE A 195 0.84 -5.85 5.17
C ILE A 195 1.44 -4.48 4.90
N SER A 196 0.98 -3.82 3.84
CA SER A 196 1.43 -2.47 3.47
C SER A 196 0.36 -1.77 2.65
N ARG A 197 0.39 -0.43 2.67
CA ARG A 197 -0.46 0.42 1.82
C ARG A 197 0.39 1.49 1.15
N ALA A 198 0.19 1.67 -0.14
CA ALA A 198 0.59 2.87 -0.86
C ALA A 198 -0.61 3.78 -1.10
N ILE A 199 -0.42 5.10 -0.99
CA ILE A 199 -1.42 6.13 -1.27
C ILE A 199 -0.79 7.24 -2.10
N VAL A 200 -1.50 7.67 -3.15
CA VAL A 200 -1.26 8.94 -3.85
C VAL A 200 -2.55 9.76 -3.77
N THR A 201 -2.47 11.00 -3.29
CA THR A 201 -3.62 11.93 -3.29
C THR A 201 -3.47 12.90 -4.46
N TYR A 202 -4.40 12.90 -5.41
CA TYR A 202 -4.34 13.79 -6.60
C TYR A 202 -5.07 15.12 -6.40
N CYS A 203 -6.09 15.13 -5.54
CA CYS A 203 -6.86 16.32 -5.19
C CYS A 203 -7.24 16.26 -3.71
N GLY A 204 -7.29 17.42 -3.06
CA GLY A 204 -7.53 17.55 -1.62
C GLY A 204 -6.29 17.30 -0.76
N PRO A 205 -6.40 17.45 0.56
CA PRO A 205 -5.25 17.33 1.46
C PRO A 205 -4.78 15.87 1.56
N GLY A 206 -3.46 15.65 1.55
CA GLY A 206 -2.88 14.30 1.60
C GLY A 206 -2.87 13.69 3.01
N THR A 207 -2.65 12.38 3.08
CA THR A 207 -2.67 11.61 4.33
C THR A 207 -1.61 12.08 5.32
N LEU A 208 -1.96 12.12 6.61
CA LEU A 208 -0.99 12.35 7.70
C LEU A 208 -0.49 11.00 8.23
N VAL A 209 0.80 10.93 8.51
CA VAL A 209 1.50 9.76 9.06
C VAL A 209 2.48 10.21 10.14
N ALA A 210 2.67 9.42 11.19
CA ALA A 210 3.56 9.75 12.30
C ALA A 210 4.87 8.96 12.27
N HIS A 211 5.96 9.57 12.75
CA HIS A 211 7.13 8.82 13.22
C HIS A 211 6.75 8.01 14.46
N GLU A 212 7.29 6.79 14.61
CA GLU A 212 6.92 5.88 15.71
C GLU A 212 7.24 6.45 17.09
N GLU A 213 8.30 7.26 17.21
CA GLU A 213 8.69 7.96 18.45
C GLU A 213 7.55 8.81 19.03
N GLY A 214 6.68 9.36 18.18
CA GLY A 214 5.55 10.19 18.61
C GLY A 214 4.25 9.41 18.81
N VAL A 215 4.24 8.08 18.72
CA VAL A 215 3.02 7.26 18.77
C VAL A 215 2.90 6.54 20.10
N SER A 216 1.81 6.79 20.82
CA SER A 216 1.42 6.01 21.99
C SER A 216 0.47 4.89 21.58
N ARG A 217 0.71 3.67 22.11
CA ARG A 217 -0.05 2.47 21.73
C ARG A 217 -0.53 1.66 22.93
N GLU A 218 -1.66 0.99 22.75
CA GLU A 218 -2.11 -0.11 23.60
C GLU A 218 -1.38 -1.42 23.26
N ASP A 219 -1.53 -2.42 24.12
CA ASP A 219 -1.14 -3.79 23.82
C ASP A 219 -1.79 -4.27 22.52
N GLY A 220 -1.02 -4.96 21.68
CA GLY A 220 -1.44 -5.29 20.32
C GLY A 220 -1.34 -4.11 19.34
N GLY A 221 -0.75 -3.00 19.73
CA GLY A 221 -0.25 -1.90 18.89
C GLY A 221 -1.27 -0.84 18.51
N ALA A 222 -2.47 -0.83 19.10
CA ALA A 222 -3.55 0.08 18.69
C ALA A 222 -3.16 1.52 19.00
N VAL A 223 -3.41 2.46 18.08
CA VAL A 223 -2.96 3.84 18.26
C VAL A 223 -3.87 4.56 19.24
N VAL A 224 -3.30 5.04 20.34
CA VAL A 224 -4.00 5.77 21.42
C VAL A 224 -3.89 7.27 21.21
N ALA A 225 -2.67 7.74 20.97
CA ALA A 225 -2.35 9.14 20.79
C ALA A 225 -1.14 9.31 19.86
N VAL A 226 -1.07 10.47 19.22
CA VAL A 226 0.04 10.87 18.36
C VAL A 226 0.44 12.29 18.74
N ASP A 227 1.72 12.50 19.02
CA ASP A 227 2.29 13.84 19.17
C ASP A 227 2.36 14.53 17.80
N ALA A 228 1.74 15.71 17.70
CA ALA A 228 1.71 16.52 16.49
C ALA A 228 3.10 16.94 16.01
N CYS A 229 4.11 17.03 16.88
CA CYS A 229 5.49 17.36 16.51
C CYS A 229 6.17 16.27 15.66
N HIS A 230 5.63 15.06 15.68
CA HIS A 230 6.17 13.89 14.98
C HIS A 230 5.32 13.49 13.77
N VAL A 231 4.44 14.38 13.30
CA VAL A 231 3.55 14.13 12.17
C VAL A 231 4.14 14.69 10.88
N VAL A 232 4.10 13.88 9.84
CA VAL A 232 4.40 14.25 8.45
C VAL A 232 3.10 14.17 7.66
N GLN A 233 2.83 15.17 6.83
CA GLN A 233 1.71 15.16 5.89
C GLN A 233 2.25 15.02 4.47
N ALA A 234 1.67 14.11 3.70
CA ALA A 234 1.94 14.02 2.27
C ALA A 234 1.23 15.16 1.54
N ASP A 235 1.89 15.75 0.54
CA ASP A 235 1.26 16.71 -0.36
C ASP A 235 0.50 16.01 -1.50
N ALA A 236 -0.26 16.79 -2.28
CA ALA A 236 -0.89 16.26 -3.49
C ALA A 236 0.18 15.86 -4.52
N GLY A 237 0.07 14.65 -5.07
CA GLY A 237 1.05 14.04 -5.98
C GLY A 237 2.12 13.19 -5.30
N ASP A 238 2.36 13.40 -4.00
CA ASP A 238 3.31 12.62 -3.25
C ASP A 238 2.89 11.15 -3.15
N VAL A 239 3.90 10.29 -3.09
CA VAL A 239 3.72 8.85 -2.90
C VAL A 239 4.07 8.50 -1.47
N LEU A 240 3.06 8.10 -0.70
CA LEU A 240 3.22 7.60 0.66
C LEU A 240 3.08 6.08 0.66
N ILE A 241 4.10 5.36 1.17
CA ILE A 241 4.06 3.91 1.35
C ILE A 241 4.26 3.58 2.83
N MET A 242 3.39 2.76 3.40
CA MET A 242 3.32 2.52 4.84
C MET A 242 3.34 1.03 5.16
N LYS A 243 3.98 0.65 6.26
CA LYS A 243 3.77 -0.67 6.88
C LYS A 243 2.37 -0.73 7.49
N GLY A 244 1.68 -1.85 7.33
CA GLY A 244 0.49 -2.15 8.09
C GLY A 244 0.79 -2.96 9.36
N GLY A 245 -0.24 -3.24 10.14
CA GLY A 245 -0.14 -4.05 11.35
C GLY A 245 0.23 -5.52 11.09
N LEU A 246 0.04 -6.02 9.87
CA LEU A 246 0.44 -7.37 9.45
C LEU A 246 1.84 -7.40 8.81
N TRP A 247 2.56 -6.28 8.79
CA TRP A 247 3.95 -6.28 8.35
C TRP A 247 4.79 -7.20 9.25
N GLU A 248 5.59 -8.07 8.64
CA GLU A 248 6.41 -9.04 9.38
C GLU A 248 7.41 -8.32 10.29
N GLY A 249 7.41 -8.67 11.57
CA GLY A 249 8.23 -8.00 12.59
C GLY A 249 7.63 -6.70 13.14
N ALA A 250 6.47 -6.24 12.67
CA ALA A 250 5.85 -5.03 13.22
C ALA A 250 5.10 -5.26 14.54
N GLU A 251 4.82 -6.52 14.93
CA GLU A 251 4.11 -6.86 16.19
C GLU A 251 2.78 -6.09 16.35
N GLY A 252 2.08 -5.86 15.24
CA GLY A 252 0.85 -5.08 15.25
C GLY A 252 1.05 -3.56 15.37
N ARG A 253 2.26 -2.99 15.28
CA ARG A 253 2.45 -1.53 15.33
C ARG A 253 2.04 -0.86 14.00
N GLY A 254 2.72 -1.14 12.90
CA GLY A 254 2.42 -0.51 11.59
C GLY A 254 2.44 1.03 11.62
N ALA A 255 2.24 1.71 10.50
CA ALA A 255 2.23 3.16 10.46
C ALA A 255 0.94 3.73 11.08
N ALA A 256 1.09 4.57 12.10
CA ALA A 256 0.01 5.42 12.59
C ALA A 256 -0.29 6.50 11.55
N HIS A 257 -1.50 6.52 11.02
CA HIS A 257 -1.93 7.45 9.99
C HIS A 257 -3.40 7.85 10.14
N ARG A 258 -3.78 8.95 9.49
CA ARG A 258 -5.17 9.43 9.40
C ARG A 258 -5.39 10.27 8.15
N ALA A 259 -6.65 10.41 7.76
CA ALA A 259 -7.04 11.43 6.81
C ALA A 259 -7.10 12.82 7.50
N PRO A 260 -6.73 13.90 6.79
CA PRO A 260 -7.12 15.25 7.18
C PRO A 260 -8.64 15.38 7.20
N ALA A 261 -9.17 16.20 8.11
CA ALA A 261 -10.59 16.52 8.10
C ALA A 261 -10.89 17.43 6.89
N ILE A 262 -11.95 17.11 6.16
CA ILE A 262 -12.44 17.88 5.00
C ILE A 262 -13.88 18.39 5.22
N GLY A 263 -14.54 17.92 6.28
CA GLY A 263 -15.89 18.31 6.68
C GLY A 263 -16.89 17.16 6.54
N PRO A 264 -17.98 17.18 7.34
CA PRO A 264 -18.99 16.14 7.28
C PRO A 264 -19.83 16.25 6.00
N MET A 265 -20.37 15.11 5.55
CA MET A 265 -21.42 15.11 4.52
C MET A 265 -22.74 15.66 5.09
N PRO A 266 -23.59 16.30 4.27
CA PRO A 266 -23.40 16.63 2.84
C PRO A 266 -22.80 18.03 2.60
N SER A 267 -22.44 18.76 3.66
CA SER A 267 -21.99 20.17 3.58
C SER A 267 -20.53 20.34 3.19
N CYS A 268 -19.81 19.24 3.00
CA CYS A 268 -18.43 19.22 2.60
C CYS A 268 -18.20 19.98 1.26
N THR A 269 -17.18 20.83 1.25
CA THR A 269 -16.76 21.62 0.08
C THR A 269 -15.41 21.17 -0.48
N THR A 270 -14.66 20.39 0.29
CA THR A 270 -13.35 19.85 -0.09
C THR A 270 -13.45 18.35 -0.23
N HIS A 271 -13.03 17.80 -1.36
CA HIS A 271 -13.08 16.36 -1.60
C HIS A 271 -11.69 15.83 -1.91
N ARG A 272 -11.48 14.53 -1.70
CA ARG A 272 -10.20 13.87 -1.97
C ARG A 272 -10.34 12.86 -3.09
N LEU A 273 -9.44 12.90 -4.06
CA LEU A 273 -9.29 11.85 -5.05
C LEU A 273 -7.96 11.15 -4.82
N MET A 274 -8.00 9.83 -4.64
CA MET A 274 -6.82 9.06 -4.22
C MET A 274 -6.68 7.76 -5.01
N LEU A 275 -5.44 7.39 -5.32
CA LEU A 275 -5.07 6.03 -5.69
C LEU A 275 -4.53 5.31 -4.46
N LYS A 276 -4.95 4.07 -4.24
CA LYS A 276 -4.42 3.21 -3.18
C LYS A 276 -4.01 1.85 -3.75
N ILE A 277 -2.92 1.30 -3.23
CA ILE A 277 -2.57 -0.10 -3.44
C ILE A 277 -2.35 -0.74 -2.08
N ASP A 278 -3.20 -1.72 -1.77
CA ASP A 278 -3.05 -2.54 -0.57
C ASP A 278 -2.30 -3.82 -0.90
N VAL A 279 -1.34 -4.14 -0.04
CA VAL A 279 -0.67 -5.43 0.05
C VAL A 279 -1.28 -6.14 1.24
N SER A 280 -1.92 -7.27 1.01
CA SER A 280 -2.54 -8.12 2.03
C SER A 280 -1.98 -9.53 1.96
N GLU A 281 -2.42 -10.41 2.86
CA GLU A 281 -2.20 -11.84 2.67
C GLU A 281 -2.83 -12.28 1.34
N ASP A 282 -2.18 -13.22 0.64
CA ASP A 282 -2.69 -13.71 -0.64
C ASP A 282 -4.03 -14.43 -0.40
N PHE A 283 -5.03 -14.15 -1.23
CA PHE A 283 -6.40 -14.67 -1.19
C PHE A 283 -6.62 -15.84 -2.18
#